data_AF-A0A6A0QVV8-F1
#
_entry.id   AF-A0A6A0QVV8-F1
#
_cell.length_a   1.000
_cell.length_b   1.000
_cell.length_c   1.000
_cell.angle_alpha   90.00
_cell.angle_beta   90.00
_cell.angle_gamma   90.00
#
_symmetry.space_group_name_H-M   'P 1'
#
loop_
_entity.id
_entity.type
_entity.pdbx_description
1 polymer ?
#
loop_
_entity_poly.entity_id
_entity_poly.type
_entity_poly.pdbx_seq_one_letter_code
_entity_poly.pdbx_strand_id
1 'polypeptide(L)'
;MTDNSSPQRDETAFGPNASLVDEMYRRYLADPTDVPEAWREFFVDYEPHSSALRKARERELAAGEEWDTEVPPPADSTTPEPTGEPTASPLRLGAGAVAKHMIASLEVPTATSVRTIPAKLLEVNRELINAHLGRRSNRGRVSFSHLVGWAFVRALVEIPDVRIAYSEIDGQPHRVDLPHVNLAIAISVEGGPDAARLVAPNIKNAHELSFFDFWMEYEDLVERARQGRLTLADFEGTT
;
A
#
# COMPACT_ATOMS: atom_id res chain seq x y z
N MET A 1 -24.90 -31.70 31.38
CA MET A 1 -23.50 -31.61 30.94
C MET A 1 -23.42 -30.45 29.97
N THR A 2 -22.82 -29.35 30.43
CA THR A 2 -22.72 -28.08 29.73
C THR A 2 -21.69 -28.18 28.59
N ASP A 3 -22.14 -27.84 27.38
CA ASP A 3 -21.34 -27.76 26.17
C ASP A 3 -20.63 -26.39 26.11
N ASN A 4 -19.30 -26.43 26.07
CA ASN A 4 -18.41 -25.27 26.05
C ASN A 4 -17.79 -25.17 24.66
N SER A 5 -18.37 -24.35 23.79
CA SER A 5 -17.81 -24.00 22.49
C SER A 5 -18.09 -22.54 22.17
N SER A 6 -17.30 -21.63 22.76
CA SER A 6 -17.22 -20.24 22.29
C SER A 6 -16.49 -20.21 20.94
N PRO A 7 -16.98 -19.47 19.93
CA PRO A 7 -16.36 -19.44 18.61
C PRO A 7 -15.04 -18.66 18.69
N GLN A 8 -13.94 -19.33 18.36
CA GLN A 8 -12.67 -18.66 18.06
C GLN A 8 -12.87 -17.82 16.78
N ARG A 9 -13.13 -16.52 16.94
CA ARG A 9 -13.10 -15.56 15.83
C ARG A 9 -11.65 -15.10 15.63
N ASP A 10 -10.97 -15.84 14.76
CA ASP A 10 -10.19 -15.37 13.61
C ASP A 10 -9.13 -14.25 13.80
N GLU A 11 -7.88 -14.67 14.04
CA GLU A 11 -6.64 -13.94 13.70
C GLU A 11 -6.58 -13.49 12.22
N THR A 12 -7.50 -13.95 11.38
CA THR A 12 -7.61 -13.66 9.94
C THR A 12 -8.42 -12.41 9.61
N ALA A 13 -9.10 -11.76 10.58
CA ALA A 13 -10.04 -10.68 10.29
C ALA A 13 -9.39 -9.38 9.75
N PHE A 14 -8.16 -9.05 10.16
CA PHE A 14 -7.48 -7.79 9.79
C PHE A 14 -6.22 -7.96 8.93
N GLY A 15 -5.78 -9.20 8.71
CA GLY A 15 -4.66 -9.53 7.81
C GLY A 15 -3.38 -8.71 8.10
N PRO A 16 -2.71 -8.16 7.07
CA PRO A 16 -1.46 -7.39 7.21
C PRO A 16 -1.55 -6.17 8.14
N ASN A 17 -2.76 -5.69 8.46
CA ASN A 17 -2.97 -4.50 9.29
C ASN A 17 -3.11 -4.82 10.78
N ALA A 18 -2.99 -6.08 11.21
CA ALA A 18 -3.15 -6.47 12.62
C ALA A 18 -2.22 -5.69 13.57
N SER A 19 -0.96 -5.46 13.18
CA SER A 19 0.00 -4.71 14.00
C SER A 19 -0.36 -3.23 14.16
N LEU A 20 -1.00 -2.62 13.15
CA LEU A 20 -1.48 -1.23 13.21
C LEU A 20 -2.67 -1.09 14.15
N VAL A 21 -3.62 -2.05 14.09
CA VAL A 21 -4.77 -2.08 15.00
C VAL A 21 -4.31 -2.24 16.45
N ASP A 22 -3.34 -3.12 16.70
CA ASP A 22 -2.75 -3.30 18.02
C ASP A 22 -2.04 -2.04 18.54
N GLU A 23 -1.36 -1.28 17.68
CA GLU A 23 -0.73 -0.01 18.05
C GLU A 23 -1.77 1.07 18.37
N MET A 24 -2.78 1.24 17.51
CA MET A 24 -3.87 2.20 17.74
C MET A 24 -4.66 1.86 19.00
N TYR A 25 -4.85 0.57 19.29
CA TYR A 25 -5.50 0.13 20.52
C TYR A 25 -4.66 0.45 21.77
N ARG A 26 -3.32 0.31 21.70
CA ARG A 26 -2.45 0.76 22.81
C ARG A 26 -2.53 2.25 23.07
N ARG A 27 -2.63 3.07 22.02
CA ARG A 27 -2.81 4.52 22.16
C ARG A 27 -4.17 4.85 22.77
N TYR A 28 -5.23 4.16 22.33
CA TYR A 28 -6.58 4.32 22.88
C TYR A 28 -6.63 4.02 24.38
N LEU A 29 -5.94 2.98 24.84
CA LEU A 29 -5.85 2.63 26.26
C LEU A 29 -5.03 3.64 27.09
N ALA A 30 -4.11 4.38 26.47
CA ALA A 30 -3.28 5.38 27.14
C ALA A 30 -3.99 6.74 27.23
N ASP A 31 -4.59 7.17 26.12
CA ASP A 31 -5.43 8.36 26.03
C ASP A 31 -6.43 8.19 24.87
N PRO A 32 -7.75 8.05 25.15
CA PRO A 32 -8.76 7.93 24.12
C PRO A 32 -8.79 9.12 23.14
N THR A 33 -8.36 10.30 23.57
CA THR A 33 -8.37 11.51 22.74
C THR A 33 -7.21 11.58 21.74
N ASP A 34 -6.15 10.79 21.94
CA ASP A 34 -4.98 10.66 21.04
C ASP A 34 -5.27 9.79 19.80
N VAL A 35 -6.46 9.19 19.73
CA VAL A 35 -6.89 8.36 18.61
C VAL A 35 -8.09 9.01 17.89
N PRO A 36 -8.17 8.98 16.54
CA PRO A 36 -9.30 9.59 15.82
C PRO A 36 -10.67 9.01 16.23
N GLU A 37 -11.73 9.80 16.07
CA GLU A 37 -13.10 9.44 16.51
C GLU A 37 -13.59 8.10 15.96
N ALA A 38 -13.37 7.83 14.66
CA ALA A 38 -13.75 6.56 14.04
C ALA A 38 -13.05 5.34 14.65
N TRP A 39 -11.85 5.52 15.21
CA TRP A 39 -11.12 4.47 15.91
C TRP A 39 -11.60 4.31 17.35
N ARG A 40 -12.01 5.39 18.03
CA ARG A 40 -12.67 5.29 19.34
C ARG A 40 -13.96 4.47 19.25
N GLU A 41 -14.83 4.80 18.28
CA GLU A 41 -16.06 4.04 18.03
C GLU A 41 -15.78 2.57 17.73
N PHE A 42 -14.74 2.29 16.95
CA PHE A 42 -14.31 0.92 16.66
C PHE A 42 -13.82 0.17 17.90
N PHE A 43 -13.15 0.84 18.85
CA PHE A 43 -12.57 0.22 20.03
C PHE A 43 -13.55 0.00 21.20
N VAL A 44 -14.74 0.62 21.17
CA VAL A 44 -15.80 0.37 22.17
C VAL A 44 -16.11 -1.13 22.28
N ASP A 45 -16.22 -1.79 21.13
CA ASP A 45 -16.65 -3.18 21.02
C ASP A 45 -15.48 -4.14 20.72
N TYR A 46 -14.25 -3.61 20.62
CA TYR A 46 -13.10 -4.37 20.14
C TYR A 46 -12.57 -5.36 21.17
N GLU A 47 -12.47 -6.63 20.78
CA GLU A 47 -11.81 -7.67 21.55
C GLU A 47 -10.36 -7.88 21.06
N PRO A 48 -9.35 -7.47 21.84
CA PRO A 48 -7.96 -7.68 21.46
C PRO A 48 -7.59 -9.17 21.45
N HIS A 49 -6.88 -9.56 20.40
CA HIS A 49 -6.42 -10.93 20.18
C HIS A 49 -5.19 -11.27 21.05
N SER A 50 -4.31 -10.29 21.28
CA SER A 50 -3.12 -10.53 22.09
C SER A 50 -3.48 -10.64 23.57
N SER A 51 -2.91 -11.64 24.24
CA SER A 51 -3.10 -11.88 25.67
C SER A 51 -2.61 -10.70 26.52
N ALA A 52 -1.63 -9.93 26.02
CA ALA A 52 -1.14 -8.72 26.66
C ALA A 52 -2.18 -7.58 26.60
N LEU A 53 -2.79 -7.34 25.44
CA LEU A 53 -3.81 -6.30 25.27
C LEU A 53 -5.13 -6.68 25.95
N ARG A 54 -5.47 -7.98 26.00
CA ARG A 54 -6.63 -8.46 26.78
C ARG A 54 -6.47 -8.20 28.27
N LYS A 55 -5.29 -8.47 28.83
CA LYS A 55 -4.97 -8.12 30.22
C LYS A 55 -5.00 -6.61 30.47
N ALA A 56 -4.61 -5.79 29.49
CA ALA A 56 -4.68 -4.33 29.60
C ALA A 56 -6.14 -3.86 29.62
N ARG A 57 -6.99 -4.40 28.74
CA ARG A 57 -8.44 -4.15 28.73
C ARG A 57 -9.12 -4.60 30.03
N GLU A 58 -8.79 -5.77 30.54
CA GLU A 58 -9.32 -6.29 31.82
C GLU A 58 -8.95 -5.39 33.01
N ARG A 59 -7.75 -4.78 33.00
CA ARG A 59 -7.34 -3.80 34.01
C ARG A 59 -8.15 -2.51 33.92
N GLU A 60 -8.42 -2.03 32.71
CA GLU A 60 -9.22 -0.83 32.47
C GLU A 60 -10.70 -1.04 32.85
N LEU A 61 -11.32 -2.16 32.42
CA LEU A 61 -12.68 -2.51 32.84
C LEU A 61 -12.81 -2.76 34.35
N ALA A 62 -11.74 -3.24 35.00
CA ALA A 62 -11.70 -3.39 36.45
C ALA A 62 -11.49 -2.05 37.19
N ALA A 63 -10.98 -1.03 36.51
CA ALA A 63 -10.72 0.31 37.04
C ALA A 63 -11.90 1.28 36.84
N GLY A 64 -13.13 0.75 36.71
CA GLY A 64 -14.37 1.43 36.34
C GLY A 64 -14.46 2.94 36.62
N GLU A 65 -14.84 3.68 35.57
CA GLU A 65 -15.29 5.08 35.52
C GLU A 65 -15.13 5.91 36.80
N GLU A 66 -13.91 6.42 37.03
CA GLU A 66 -13.69 7.72 37.68
C GLU A 66 -12.70 8.52 36.82
N TRP A 67 -13.22 9.20 35.79
CA TRP A 67 -12.55 10.38 35.24
C TRP A 67 -12.77 11.54 36.19
N ASP A 68 -12.02 11.55 37.30
CA ASP A 68 -11.78 12.76 38.05
C ASP A 68 -10.29 13.07 38.12
N THR A 69 -10.01 14.35 37.95
CA THR A 69 -8.73 14.89 37.49
C THR A 69 -7.70 14.94 38.61
N GLU A 70 -6.66 14.12 38.54
CA GLU A 70 -5.32 14.51 39.02
C GLU A 70 -4.25 13.69 38.29
N VAL A 71 -3.55 14.32 37.35
CA VAL A 71 -2.36 13.74 36.71
C VAL A 71 -1.31 13.56 37.80
N PRO A 72 -0.93 12.33 38.18
CA PRO A 72 0.22 12.14 39.05
C PRO A 72 1.44 12.69 38.31
N PRO A 73 2.34 13.43 38.98
CA PRO A 73 3.59 13.85 38.34
C PRO A 73 4.25 12.63 37.73
N PRO A 74 4.81 12.73 36.51
CA PRO A 74 5.36 11.57 35.82
C PRO A 74 6.35 10.89 36.76
N ALA A 75 5.98 9.70 37.24
CA ALA A 75 6.94 8.82 37.84
C ALA A 75 8.00 8.60 36.76
N ASP A 76 9.27 8.84 37.12
CA ASP A 76 10.44 8.63 36.28
C ASP A 76 10.39 7.22 35.69
N SER A 77 9.68 7.10 34.58
CA SER A 77 9.77 6.01 33.65
C SER A 77 11.04 6.31 32.89
N THR A 78 12.14 5.93 33.51
CA THR A 78 13.40 5.67 32.83
C THR A 78 13.11 4.61 31.78
N THR A 79 12.59 5.07 30.64
CA THR A 79 12.68 4.36 29.38
C THR A 79 14.15 4.02 29.25
N PRO A 80 14.56 2.74 29.24
CA PRO A 80 15.96 2.40 29.09
C PRO A 80 16.43 3.05 27.79
N GLU A 81 17.36 3.99 27.94
CA GLU A 81 18.01 4.65 26.82
C GLU A 81 18.61 3.53 25.94
N PRO A 82 18.28 3.48 24.64
CA PRO A 82 18.82 2.45 23.76
C PRO A 82 20.34 2.55 23.82
N THR A 83 20.96 1.57 24.49
CA THR A 83 22.36 1.62 24.95
C THR A 83 23.35 1.22 23.84
N GLY A 84 22.90 1.24 22.60
CA GLY A 84 23.68 0.89 21.42
C GLY A 84 23.96 2.13 20.59
N GLU A 85 25.23 2.32 20.20
CA GLU A 85 25.58 3.32 19.21
C GLU A 85 24.82 3.03 17.89
N PRO A 86 24.27 4.06 17.23
CA PRO A 86 23.62 3.88 15.94
C PRO A 86 24.64 3.34 14.92
N THR A 87 24.34 2.18 14.34
CA THR A 87 25.16 1.58 13.29
C THR A 87 24.65 2.03 11.92
N ALA A 88 25.56 2.51 11.07
CA ALA A 88 25.25 2.93 9.71
C ALA A 88 25.77 1.90 8.70
N SER A 89 24.93 1.49 7.76
CA SER A 89 25.31 0.64 6.63
C SER A 89 25.00 1.33 5.30
N PRO A 90 25.84 1.18 4.27
CA PRO A 90 25.63 1.84 2.98
C PRO A 90 24.45 1.22 2.23
N LEU A 91 23.64 2.07 1.58
CA LEU A 91 22.58 1.61 0.69
C LEU A 91 23.18 0.91 -0.53
N ARG A 92 22.75 -0.32 -0.79
CA ARG A 92 23.22 -1.11 -1.93
C ARG A 92 22.35 -0.86 -3.17
N LEU A 93 23.01 -0.75 -4.33
CA LEU A 93 22.42 -0.81 -5.68
C LEU A 93 21.02 -0.16 -5.80
N GLY A 94 19.98 -1.00 -5.86
CA GLY A 94 18.59 -0.58 -6.08
C GLY A 94 18.04 0.36 -5.01
N ALA A 95 18.38 0.16 -3.74
CA ALA A 95 17.94 1.04 -2.66
C ALA A 95 18.54 2.45 -2.80
N GLY A 96 19.80 2.55 -3.24
CA GLY A 96 20.44 3.83 -3.54
C GLY A 96 19.82 4.53 -4.75
N ALA A 97 19.45 3.79 -5.79
CA ALA A 97 18.76 4.35 -6.96
C ALA A 97 17.36 4.89 -6.60
N VAL A 98 16.60 4.15 -5.78
CA VAL A 98 15.30 4.62 -5.28
C VAL A 98 15.49 5.90 -4.45
N ALA A 99 16.43 5.93 -3.51
CA ALA A 99 16.70 7.12 -2.71
C ALA A 99 17.08 8.33 -3.58
N LYS A 100 17.94 8.14 -4.59
CA LYS A 100 18.30 9.19 -5.55
C LYS A 100 17.08 9.74 -6.28
N HIS A 101 16.20 8.87 -6.81
CA HIS A 101 15.00 9.32 -7.51
C HIS A 101 13.99 10.00 -6.58
N MET A 102 13.83 9.51 -5.36
CA MET A 102 12.95 10.15 -4.36
C MET A 102 13.44 11.55 -3.97
N ILE A 103 14.75 11.75 -3.87
CA ILE A 103 15.35 13.08 -3.64
C ILE A 103 15.08 14.00 -4.85
N ALA A 104 15.27 13.51 -6.08
CA ALA A 104 14.99 14.29 -7.27
C ALA A 104 13.50 14.71 -7.36
N SER A 105 12.57 13.84 -6.93
CA SER A 105 11.14 14.16 -6.92
C SER A 105 10.77 15.33 -6.01
N LEU A 106 11.62 15.75 -5.06
CA LEU A 106 11.36 16.90 -4.19
C LEU A 106 11.24 18.22 -4.95
N GLU A 107 11.80 18.30 -6.17
CA GLU A 107 11.72 19.48 -7.03
C GLU A 107 10.34 19.64 -7.69
N VAL A 108 9.51 18.59 -7.69
CA VAL A 108 8.19 18.61 -8.31
C VAL A 108 7.13 19.03 -7.27
N PRO A 109 6.48 20.19 -7.43
CA PRO A 109 5.42 20.63 -6.53
C PRO A 109 4.20 19.71 -6.65
N THR A 110 4.07 18.78 -5.72
CA THR A 110 3.04 17.73 -5.77
C THR A 110 1.74 18.21 -5.14
N ALA A 111 0.66 18.20 -5.92
CA ALA A 111 -0.70 18.45 -5.44
C ALA A 111 -1.48 17.13 -5.36
N THR A 112 -1.91 16.74 -4.16
CA THR A 112 -2.61 15.48 -3.92
C THR A 112 -4.11 15.69 -3.83
N SER A 113 -4.89 14.95 -4.62
CA SER A 113 -6.34 14.86 -4.49
C SER A 113 -6.76 13.43 -4.20
N VAL A 114 -7.70 13.24 -3.27
CA VAL A 114 -8.22 11.93 -2.89
C VAL A 114 -9.70 11.86 -3.25
N ARG A 115 -10.14 10.75 -3.84
CA ARG A 115 -11.53 10.50 -4.19
C ARG A 115 -11.92 9.09 -3.76
N THR A 116 -13.12 8.95 -3.22
CA THR A 116 -13.70 7.65 -2.87
C THR A 116 -14.51 7.12 -4.05
N ILE A 117 -14.21 5.91 -4.49
CA ILE A 117 -14.92 5.24 -5.59
C ILE A 117 -15.60 3.98 -5.03
N PRO A 118 -16.93 3.82 -5.20
CA PRO A 118 -17.61 2.59 -4.80
C PRO A 118 -17.07 1.36 -5.54
N ALA A 119 -16.61 0.35 -4.81
CA ALA A 119 -15.99 -0.84 -5.40
C ALA A 119 -16.98 -1.92 -5.82
N LYS A 120 -18.27 -1.81 -5.45
CA LYS A 120 -19.22 -2.93 -5.64
C LYS A 120 -19.42 -3.30 -7.11
N LEU A 121 -19.53 -2.29 -7.98
CA LEU A 121 -19.67 -2.52 -9.42
C LEU A 121 -18.39 -3.14 -10.01
N LEU A 122 -17.22 -2.69 -9.57
CA LEU A 122 -15.92 -3.25 -9.98
C LEU A 122 -15.81 -4.73 -9.56
N GLU A 123 -16.24 -5.06 -8.35
CA GLU A 123 -16.24 -6.43 -7.83
C GLU A 123 -17.11 -7.36 -8.68
N VAL A 124 -18.37 -7.00 -8.89
CA VAL A 124 -19.32 -7.80 -9.68
C VAL A 124 -18.83 -7.98 -11.13
N ASN A 125 -18.34 -6.91 -11.76
CA ASN A 125 -17.81 -6.99 -13.11
C ASN A 125 -16.56 -7.88 -13.19
N ARG A 126 -15.65 -7.78 -12.22
CA ARG A 126 -14.45 -8.62 -12.14
C ARG A 126 -14.80 -10.09 -11.95
N GLU A 127 -15.82 -10.39 -11.14
CA GLU A 127 -16.32 -11.76 -10.96
C GLU A 127 -16.88 -12.33 -12.26
N LEU A 128 -17.72 -11.57 -12.98
CA LEU A 128 -18.27 -11.99 -14.26
C LEU A 128 -17.18 -12.24 -15.32
N ILE A 129 -16.20 -11.34 -15.41
CA ILE A 129 -15.04 -11.49 -16.29
C ILE A 129 -14.30 -12.79 -15.95
N ASN A 130 -13.98 -13.00 -14.66
CA ASN A 130 -13.26 -14.19 -14.22
C ASN A 130 -14.06 -15.49 -14.39
N ALA A 131 -15.38 -15.46 -14.24
CA ALA A 131 -16.23 -16.61 -14.50
C ALA A 131 -16.29 -16.96 -16.00
N HIS A 132 -16.20 -15.96 -16.88
CA HIS A 132 -16.06 -16.17 -18.32
C HIS A 132 -14.69 -16.73 -18.68
N LEU A 133 -13.61 -16.17 -18.12
CA LEU A 133 -12.23 -16.60 -18.36
C LEU A 133 -11.95 -17.99 -17.80
N GLY A 134 -12.40 -18.30 -16.59
CA GLY A 134 -12.20 -19.61 -15.96
C GLY A 134 -12.86 -20.77 -16.71
N ARG A 135 -13.87 -20.48 -17.54
CA ARG A 135 -14.48 -21.46 -18.44
C ARG A 135 -13.69 -21.69 -19.73
N ARG A 136 -12.81 -20.76 -20.13
CA ARG A 136 -12.16 -20.76 -21.45
C ARG A 136 -10.63 -20.73 -21.43
N SER A 137 -9.99 -20.48 -20.29
CA SER A 137 -8.55 -20.20 -20.24
C SER A 137 -7.92 -20.57 -18.89
N ASN A 138 -6.76 -21.24 -18.94
CA ASN A 138 -5.93 -21.56 -17.77
C ASN A 138 -4.90 -20.44 -17.47
N ARG A 139 -5.15 -19.21 -17.93
CA ARG A 139 -4.18 -18.10 -17.99
C ARG A 139 -4.27 -17.11 -16.81
N GLY A 140 -4.77 -17.56 -15.66
CA GLY A 140 -4.91 -16.72 -14.46
C GLY A 140 -6.23 -15.97 -14.36
N ARG A 141 -6.28 -14.99 -13.45
CA ARG A 141 -7.49 -14.22 -13.11
C ARG A 141 -7.22 -12.72 -13.19
N VAL A 142 -8.23 -11.98 -13.63
CA VAL A 142 -8.23 -10.52 -13.59
C VAL A 142 -8.37 -10.03 -12.14
N SER A 143 -7.44 -9.16 -11.73
CA SER A 143 -7.38 -8.49 -10.44
C SER A 143 -7.99 -7.07 -10.54
N PHE A 144 -8.19 -6.42 -9.39
CA PHE A 144 -8.58 -5.00 -9.38
C PHE A 144 -7.49 -4.11 -10.00
N SER A 145 -6.21 -4.43 -9.79
CA SER A 145 -5.09 -3.67 -10.35
C SER A 145 -5.11 -3.67 -11.88
N HIS A 146 -5.52 -4.77 -12.54
CA HIS A 146 -5.64 -4.78 -14.00
C HIS A 146 -6.76 -3.85 -14.49
N LEU A 147 -7.90 -3.85 -13.80
CA LEU A 147 -9.02 -2.97 -14.16
C LEU A 147 -8.68 -1.50 -13.93
N VAL A 148 -8.04 -1.18 -12.81
CA VAL A 148 -7.61 0.18 -12.47
C VAL A 148 -6.50 0.65 -13.41
N GLY A 149 -5.49 -0.19 -13.67
CA GLY A 149 -4.43 0.11 -14.63
C GLY A 149 -4.98 0.37 -16.03
N TRP A 150 -5.92 -0.46 -16.49
CA TRP A 150 -6.60 -0.24 -17.77
C TRP A 150 -7.40 1.06 -17.80
N ALA A 151 -8.13 1.38 -16.73
CA ALA A 151 -8.84 2.65 -16.62
C ALA A 151 -7.89 3.85 -16.71
N PHE A 152 -6.69 3.78 -16.10
CA PHE A 152 -5.67 4.81 -16.26
C PHE A 152 -5.19 4.96 -17.71
N VAL A 153 -4.91 3.86 -18.41
CA VAL A 153 -4.55 3.90 -19.84
C VAL A 153 -5.63 4.63 -20.64
N ARG A 154 -6.91 4.28 -20.42
CA ARG A 154 -8.03 4.93 -21.12
C ARG A 154 -8.14 6.41 -20.77
N ALA A 155 -7.96 6.78 -19.50
CA ALA A 155 -8.00 8.18 -19.07
C ALA A 155 -6.87 9.01 -19.70
N LEU A 156 -5.65 8.46 -19.78
CA LEU A 156 -4.51 9.12 -20.45
C LEU A 156 -4.73 9.31 -21.95
N VAL A 157 -5.53 8.45 -22.60
CA VAL A 157 -5.93 8.63 -24.00
C VAL A 157 -6.99 9.74 -24.14
N GLU A 158 -7.94 9.80 -23.22
CA GLU A 158 -9.05 10.75 -23.24
C GLU A 158 -8.64 12.17 -22.81
N ILE A 159 -7.63 12.29 -21.95
CA ILE A 159 -7.12 13.56 -21.41
C ILE A 159 -5.64 13.70 -21.77
N PRO A 160 -5.27 14.09 -23.00
CA PRO A 160 -3.87 14.18 -23.41
C PRO A 160 -3.03 15.18 -22.61
N ASP A 161 -3.65 16.21 -22.02
CA ASP A 161 -2.95 17.24 -21.25
C ASP A 161 -2.32 16.72 -19.95
N VAL A 162 -2.69 15.53 -19.48
CA VAL A 162 -1.99 14.86 -18.37
C VAL A 162 -0.82 13.99 -18.83
N ARG A 163 -0.57 13.91 -20.14
CA ARG A 163 0.51 13.15 -20.77
C ARG A 163 1.61 14.08 -21.28
N ILE A 164 2.16 14.86 -20.36
CA ILE A 164 3.18 15.86 -20.64
C ILE A 164 4.33 15.75 -19.64
N ALA A 165 5.54 16.00 -20.11
CA ALA A 165 6.73 16.06 -19.27
C ALA A 165 7.34 17.47 -19.32
N TYR A 166 7.94 17.89 -18.21
CA TYR A 166 8.86 19.02 -18.18
C TYR A 166 10.26 18.52 -18.52
N SER A 167 10.99 19.25 -19.35
CA SER A 167 12.39 18.96 -19.64
C SER A 167 13.17 20.24 -19.87
N GLU A 168 14.44 20.26 -19.49
CA GLU A 168 15.36 21.32 -19.87
C GLU A 168 16.17 20.87 -21.10
N ILE A 169 15.93 21.52 -22.22
CA ILE A 169 16.63 21.28 -23.49
C ILE A 169 17.43 22.53 -23.80
N ASP A 170 18.74 22.38 -23.96
CA ASP A 170 19.68 23.49 -24.18
C ASP A 170 19.58 24.61 -23.13
N GLY A 171 19.32 24.23 -21.87
CA GLY A 171 19.20 25.16 -20.74
C GLY A 171 17.93 26.00 -20.74
N GLN A 172 16.92 25.64 -21.55
CA GLN A 172 15.61 26.29 -21.57
C GLN A 172 14.51 25.31 -21.15
N PRO A 173 13.50 25.79 -20.41
CA PRO A 173 12.36 24.96 -19.99
C PRO A 173 11.46 24.62 -21.19
N HIS A 174 11.13 23.35 -21.34
CA HIS A 174 10.27 22.83 -22.40
C HIS A 174 9.12 21.99 -21.81
N ARG A 175 7.94 22.13 -22.43
CA ARG A 175 6.87 21.13 -22.35
C ARG A 175 7.12 20.10 -23.44
N VAL A 176 7.16 18.83 -23.05
CA VAL A 176 7.32 17.69 -23.95
C VAL A 176 6.01 16.91 -23.94
N ASP A 177 5.25 16.99 -25.03
CA ASP A 177 4.06 16.17 -25.21
C ASP A 177 4.49 14.72 -25.54
N LEU A 178 4.05 13.76 -24.74
CA LEU A 178 4.40 12.36 -24.94
C LEU A 178 3.34 11.73 -25.86
N PRO A 179 3.68 11.14 -27.02
CA PRO A 179 2.69 10.67 -27.98
C PRO A 179 2.05 9.33 -27.58
N HIS A 180 2.78 8.50 -26.83
CA HIS A 180 2.39 7.15 -26.47
C HIS A 180 2.16 7.01 -24.97
N VAL A 181 1.34 6.03 -24.57
CA VAL A 181 1.14 5.67 -23.16
C VAL A 181 1.99 4.45 -22.82
N ASN A 182 3.08 4.66 -22.09
CA ASN A 182 3.92 3.62 -21.50
C ASN A 182 3.66 3.59 -19.98
N LEU A 183 2.73 2.74 -19.55
CA LEU A 183 2.25 2.73 -18.17
C LEU A 183 3.21 1.97 -17.25
N ALA A 184 3.87 2.66 -16.32
CA ALA A 184 4.68 2.03 -15.29
C ALA A 184 3.83 1.37 -14.18
N ILE A 185 4.24 0.17 -13.76
CA ILE A 185 3.61 -0.59 -12.70
C ILE A 185 4.59 -0.73 -11.54
N ALA A 186 4.26 -0.16 -10.39
CA ALA A 186 5.05 -0.32 -9.18
C ALA A 186 4.88 -1.75 -8.63
N ILE A 187 5.96 -2.51 -8.60
CA ILE A 187 5.99 -3.90 -8.14
C ILE A 187 6.97 -4.00 -6.97
N SER A 188 6.44 -4.41 -5.81
CA SER A 188 7.28 -4.87 -4.71
C SER A 188 7.68 -6.32 -4.99
N VAL A 189 8.97 -6.54 -5.16
CA VAL A 189 9.57 -7.87 -5.26
C VAL A 189 10.19 -8.17 -3.90
N GLU A 190 9.80 -9.27 -3.28
CA GLU A 190 10.47 -9.74 -2.07
C GLU A 190 11.95 -9.94 -2.41
N GLY A 191 12.81 -9.15 -1.77
CA GLY A 191 14.24 -9.41 -1.79
C GLY A 191 14.51 -10.65 -0.96
N GLY A 192 15.68 -11.25 -1.16
CA GLY A 192 16.20 -12.22 -0.20
C GLY A 192 16.44 -11.57 1.19
N PRO A 193 17.39 -12.05 2.00
CA PRO A 193 17.49 -11.71 3.43
C PRO A 193 17.57 -10.22 3.80
N ASP A 194 17.78 -9.29 2.86
CA ASP A 194 17.96 -7.85 3.11
C ASP A 194 16.92 -6.97 2.36
N ALA A 195 15.63 -7.11 2.72
CA ALA A 195 14.51 -6.21 2.43
C ALA A 195 13.89 -6.21 1.00
N ALA A 196 12.59 -5.88 0.96
CA ALA A 196 11.80 -5.77 -0.27
C ALA A 196 12.40 -4.76 -1.26
N ARG A 197 12.40 -5.11 -2.55
CA ARG A 197 12.85 -4.26 -3.65
C ARG A 197 11.67 -3.71 -4.42
N LEU A 198 11.57 -2.39 -4.51
CA LEU A 198 10.61 -1.71 -5.38
C LEU A 198 11.18 -1.55 -6.78
N VAL A 199 10.44 -1.98 -7.80
CA VAL A 199 10.74 -1.74 -9.22
C VAL A 199 9.52 -1.17 -9.93
N ALA A 200 9.73 -0.35 -10.96
CA ALA A 200 8.64 0.27 -11.73
C ALA A 200 8.86 0.09 -13.25
N PRO A 201 8.80 -1.15 -13.78
CA PRO A 201 8.82 -1.37 -15.22
C PRO A 201 7.50 -0.91 -15.85
N ASN A 202 7.48 -0.71 -17.17
CA ASN A 202 6.31 -0.19 -17.88
C ASN A 202 5.81 -1.12 -19.01
N ILE A 203 4.50 -1.08 -19.23
CA ILE A 203 3.83 -1.72 -20.38
C ILE A 203 3.90 -0.74 -21.55
N LYS A 204 4.60 -1.12 -22.61
CA LYS A 204 4.80 -0.26 -23.79
C LYS A 204 3.52 -0.08 -24.58
N ASN A 205 3.31 1.12 -25.10
CA ASN A 205 2.22 1.49 -25.99
C ASN A 205 0.85 0.96 -25.52
N ALA A 206 0.59 0.99 -24.22
CA ALA A 206 -0.60 0.40 -23.60
C ALA A 206 -1.91 0.90 -24.20
N HIS A 207 -1.94 2.14 -24.71
CA HIS A 207 -3.07 2.72 -25.46
C HIS A 207 -3.48 1.99 -26.74
N GLU A 208 -2.58 1.23 -27.36
CA GLU A 208 -2.83 0.46 -28.60
C GLU A 208 -3.32 -0.96 -28.31
N LEU A 209 -3.17 -1.45 -27.09
CA LEU A 209 -3.51 -2.81 -26.71
C LEU A 209 -5.02 -2.99 -26.59
N SER A 210 -5.50 -4.23 -26.77
CA SER A 210 -6.80 -4.61 -26.21
C SER A 210 -6.68 -4.80 -24.70
N PHE A 211 -7.79 -4.82 -23.96
CA PHE A 211 -7.75 -5.13 -22.53
C PHE A 211 -7.12 -6.50 -22.25
N PHE A 212 -7.38 -7.48 -23.12
CA PHE A 212 -6.82 -8.82 -22.97
C PHE A 212 -5.29 -8.80 -23.13
N ASP A 213 -4.78 -8.11 -24.16
CA ASP A 213 -3.35 -8.01 -24.40
C ASP A 213 -2.67 -7.22 -23.29
N PHE A 214 -3.26 -6.10 -22.85
CA PHE A 214 -2.79 -5.36 -21.68
C PHE A 214 -2.68 -6.22 -20.44
N TRP A 215 -3.68 -7.05 -20.16
CA TRP A 215 -3.64 -7.96 -19.01
C TRP A 215 -2.51 -8.99 -19.14
N MET A 216 -2.30 -9.56 -20.33
CA MET A 216 -1.21 -10.52 -20.54
C MET A 216 0.17 -9.88 -20.41
N GLU A 217 0.37 -8.69 -20.95
CA GLU A 217 1.60 -7.91 -20.78
C GLU A 217 1.84 -7.54 -19.31
N TYR A 218 0.78 -7.18 -18.57
CA TYR A 218 0.87 -6.90 -17.14
C TYR A 218 1.37 -8.12 -16.36
N GLU A 219 0.78 -9.30 -16.58
CA GLU A 219 1.16 -10.52 -15.88
C GLU A 219 2.59 -10.97 -16.23
N ASP A 220 2.98 -10.89 -17.51
CA ASP A 220 4.35 -11.16 -17.94
C ASP A 220 5.36 -10.21 -17.26
N LEU A 221 5.04 -8.92 -17.18
CA LEU A 221 5.89 -7.93 -16.53
C LEU A 221 6.08 -8.24 -15.03
N VAL A 222 5.01 -8.62 -14.34
CA VAL A 222 5.03 -9.03 -12.93
C VAL A 222 5.84 -10.31 -12.74
N GLU A 223 5.66 -11.30 -13.61
CA GLU A 223 6.41 -12.54 -13.58
C GLU A 223 7.91 -12.29 -13.76
N ARG A 224 8.29 -11.51 -14.77
CA ARG A 224 9.69 -11.13 -15.02
C ARG A 224 10.29 -10.32 -13.87
N ALA A 225 9.52 -9.42 -13.27
CA ALA A 225 9.96 -8.66 -12.09
C ALA A 225 10.31 -9.58 -10.92
N ARG A 226 9.43 -10.53 -10.60
CA ARG A 226 9.63 -11.50 -9.51
C ARG A 226 10.81 -12.43 -9.77
N GLN A 227 11.03 -12.82 -11.01
CA GLN A 227 12.14 -13.70 -11.40
C GLN A 227 13.45 -12.94 -11.65
N GLY A 228 13.47 -11.61 -11.46
CA GLY A 228 14.66 -10.80 -11.70
C GLY A 228 15.09 -10.73 -13.17
N ARG A 229 14.16 -10.93 -14.10
CA ARG A 229 14.38 -10.95 -15.57
C ARG A 229 14.03 -9.62 -16.26
N LEU A 230 13.90 -8.53 -15.51
CA LEU A 230 13.71 -7.20 -16.09
C LEU A 230 15.00 -6.70 -16.72
N THR A 231 14.85 -6.01 -17.85
CA THR A 231 15.91 -5.40 -18.63
C THR A 231 15.83 -3.87 -18.54
N LEU A 232 16.86 -3.16 -19.00
CA LEU A 232 16.84 -1.69 -19.02
C LEU A 232 15.66 -1.12 -19.84
N ALA A 233 15.36 -1.76 -20.98
CA ALA A 233 14.27 -1.36 -21.87
C ALA A 233 12.90 -1.35 -21.16
N ASP A 234 12.70 -2.21 -20.15
CA ASP A 234 11.46 -2.25 -19.38
C ASP A 234 11.21 -0.97 -18.57
N PHE A 235 12.24 -0.16 -18.30
CA PHE A 235 12.14 1.08 -17.52
C PHE A 235 12.14 2.35 -18.36
N GLU A 236 12.58 2.25 -19.62
CA GLU A 236 12.78 3.42 -20.48
C GLU A 236 11.46 4.00 -21.00
N GLY A 237 11.43 5.32 -21.21
CA GLY A 237 10.32 5.99 -21.89
C GLY A 237 8.97 5.91 -21.17
N THR A 238 8.96 5.70 -19.84
CA THR A 238 7.73 5.79 -19.03
C THR A 238 7.03 7.12 -19.28
N THR A 239 5.70 7.06 -19.36
CA THR A 239 4.82 8.21 -19.53
C THR A 239 4.38 8.79 -18.21
#